data_AF-A0A6C0ICX4-F1
#
_entry.id   AF-A0A6C0ICX4-F1
#
_cell.length_a   1.000
_cell.length_b   1.000
_cell.length_c   1.000
_cell.angle_alpha   90.00
_cell.angle_beta   90.00
_cell.angle_gamma   90.00
#
_symmetry.space_group_name_H-M   'P 1'
#
loop_
_entity.id
_entity.type
_entity.pdbx_description
1 polymer ?
#
loop_
_entity_poly.entity_id
_entity_poly.type
_entity_poly.pdbx_seq_one_letter_code
_entity_poly.pdbx_strand_id
1 'polypeptide(L)'
;MRLTKNSKNLMLYLTKHKFFNHTTKSKKTDTILIQLYNDILESYNFLVSLKQTKGNYYNVSTKKLISSTQIVKPKIFNANSFPEMVRTHIDEFSIYEINYSFSLFDRNIKIFFTVEEDNIELKIDTFNKYVDIIVMWLYIINQYASKQCATHISIYFYFTSLEKTLPNSNILVLDEIHVNTAFTTTCPKDSEIVVFRKEEWFKVFLHETFHNFGLDFSDMNNNDVSKCILNILKVKSDVNLYESYTEIWAEIMNTLFCSFISLKDKHNIDLFLSKFDLLINFERTYSLFQLVKILDFMGLNYTDLYSNSQRSKILRDNLYKEKTNILSYFVVKTILINNYQSFLLWCHHNNTSLLQFKKTSLNQNEFCELIKKNYKTQSMLDGVYNADLFLNKMKRKNKDKNTKYFLSNLRMSICELG
;
A
#
# COMPACT_ATOMS: atom_id res chain seq x y z
N MET A 1 5.61 -18.19 0.76
CA MET A 1 6.02 -16.92 0.10
C MET A 1 7.24 -16.36 0.81
N ARG A 2 7.99 -15.47 0.17
CA ARG A 2 9.15 -14.78 0.76
C ARG A 2 9.27 -13.37 0.17
N LEU A 3 10.15 -12.54 0.72
CA LEU A 3 10.44 -11.24 0.10
C LEU A 3 10.91 -11.43 -1.35
N THR A 4 10.35 -10.62 -2.27
CA THR A 4 10.69 -10.67 -3.69
C THR A 4 12.17 -10.32 -3.93
N LYS A 5 12.66 -10.69 -5.11
CA LYS A 5 14.02 -10.31 -5.54
C LYS A 5 14.18 -8.79 -5.59
N ASN A 6 13.15 -8.07 -6.01
CA ASN A 6 13.16 -6.60 -6.10
C ASN A 6 13.28 -5.98 -4.70
N SER A 7 12.46 -6.39 -3.73
CA SER A 7 12.58 -5.94 -2.34
C SER A 7 13.97 -6.17 -1.76
N LYS A 8 14.52 -7.38 -1.93
CA LYS A 8 15.87 -7.71 -1.45
C LYS A 8 16.94 -6.83 -2.09
N ASN A 9 16.85 -6.59 -3.40
CA ASN A 9 17.79 -5.73 -4.12
C ASN A 9 17.71 -4.27 -3.64
N LEU A 10 16.50 -3.74 -3.43
CA LEU A 10 16.30 -2.39 -2.90
C LEU A 10 16.88 -2.25 -1.49
N MET A 11 16.57 -3.18 -0.59
CA MET A 11 17.11 -3.19 0.78
C MET A 11 18.64 -3.32 0.81
N LEU A 12 19.20 -4.20 -0.03
CA LEU A 12 20.65 -4.37 -0.18
C LEU A 12 21.29 -3.07 -0.70
N TYR A 13 20.66 -2.40 -1.66
CA TYR A 13 21.14 -1.14 -2.20
C TYR A 13 21.20 -0.06 -1.11
N LEU A 14 20.12 0.11 -0.35
CA LEU A 14 20.06 1.03 0.80
C LEU A 14 21.19 0.75 1.81
N THR A 15 21.36 -0.51 2.18
CA THR A 15 22.38 -0.95 3.15
C THR A 15 23.79 -0.70 2.63
N LYS A 16 24.09 -1.09 1.38
CA LYS A 16 25.41 -0.90 0.76
C LYS A 16 25.81 0.57 0.71
N HIS A 17 24.84 1.46 0.54
CA HIS A 17 25.07 2.90 0.48
C HIS A 17 25.01 3.60 1.85
N LYS A 18 24.81 2.84 2.95
CA LYS A 18 24.66 3.34 4.32
C LYS A 18 23.50 4.35 4.46
N PHE A 19 22.46 4.21 3.64
CA PHE A 19 21.24 5.00 3.74
C PHE A 19 20.16 4.13 4.39
N PHE A 20 20.24 4.01 5.72
CA PHE A 20 19.31 3.25 6.55
C PHE A 20 19.30 3.84 7.96
N ASN A 21 18.18 4.44 8.35
CA ASN A 21 18.03 5.09 9.64
C ASN A 21 17.13 4.24 10.55
N HIS A 22 17.73 3.65 11.56
CA HIS A 22 17.01 2.83 12.53
C HIS A 22 16.41 3.69 13.65
N THR A 23 15.14 3.44 13.96
CA THR A 23 14.54 3.88 15.23
C THR A 23 14.05 2.67 15.98
N THR A 24 14.36 2.63 17.27
CA THR A 24 13.88 1.58 18.18
C THR A 24 12.41 1.79 18.53
N LYS A 25 11.65 0.70 18.51
CA LYS A 25 10.28 0.68 19.01
C LYS A 25 10.20 0.80 20.54
N SER A 26 9.13 1.42 21.02
CA SER A 26 8.81 1.56 22.45
C SER A 26 8.04 0.35 22.98
N LYS A 27 8.07 0.12 24.30
CA LYS A 27 7.27 -0.95 24.93
C LYS A 27 5.77 -0.82 24.67
N LYS A 28 5.23 0.41 24.58
CA LYS A 28 3.81 0.62 24.27
C LYS A 28 3.48 0.20 22.84
N THR A 29 4.42 0.45 21.92
CA THR A 29 4.33 -0.01 20.54
C THR A 29 4.32 -1.53 20.49
N ASP A 30 5.18 -2.19 21.25
CA ASP A 30 5.23 -3.67 21.32
C ASP A 30 3.88 -4.26 21.72
N THR A 31 3.17 -3.68 22.69
CA THR A 31 1.83 -4.16 23.08
C THR A 31 0.85 -4.20 21.90
N ILE A 32 0.83 -3.14 21.08
CA ILE A 32 -0.04 -3.07 19.89
C ILE A 32 0.43 -4.08 18.82
N LEU A 33 1.74 -4.22 18.63
CA LEU A 33 2.31 -5.17 17.66
C LEU A 33 2.05 -6.63 18.07
N ILE A 34 2.02 -6.92 19.36
CA ILE A 34 1.67 -8.23 19.91
C ILE A 34 0.19 -8.54 19.66
N GLN A 35 -0.71 -7.56 19.80
CA GLN A 35 -2.12 -7.72 19.42
C GLN A 35 -2.25 -8.09 17.93
N LEU A 36 -1.61 -7.34 17.04
CA LEU A 36 -1.65 -7.60 15.59
C LEU A 36 -0.98 -8.93 15.21
N TYR A 37 0.07 -9.33 15.94
CA TYR A 37 0.68 -10.65 15.80
C TYR A 37 -0.30 -11.77 16.14
N ASN A 38 -1.06 -11.62 17.23
CA ASN A 38 -2.06 -12.61 17.62
C ASN A 38 -3.17 -12.70 16.56
N ASP A 39 -3.65 -11.58 16.02
CA ASP A 39 -4.62 -11.59 14.91
C ASP A 39 -4.10 -12.40 13.71
N ILE A 40 -2.82 -12.21 13.36
CA ILE A 40 -2.18 -12.97 12.26
C ILE A 40 -2.03 -14.46 12.63
N LEU A 41 -1.61 -14.78 13.86
CA LEU A 41 -1.45 -16.16 14.32
C LEU A 41 -2.79 -16.91 14.35
N GLU A 42 -3.85 -16.26 14.83
CA GLU A 42 -5.21 -16.81 14.83
C GLU A 42 -5.71 -17.04 13.40
N SER A 43 -5.48 -16.10 12.48
CA SER A 43 -5.82 -16.27 11.07
C SER A 43 -5.07 -17.43 10.41
N TYR A 44 -3.81 -17.64 10.81
CA TYR A 44 -2.99 -18.76 10.34
C TYR A 44 -3.54 -20.09 10.86
N ASN A 45 -3.86 -20.18 12.16
CA ASN A 45 -4.43 -21.38 12.76
C ASN A 45 -5.80 -21.72 12.14
N PHE A 46 -6.62 -20.70 11.88
CA PHE A 46 -7.87 -20.85 11.14
C PHE A 46 -7.64 -21.45 9.75
N LEU A 47 -6.69 -20.90 8.98
CA LEU A 47 -6.35 -21.42 7.65
C LEU A 47 -5.89 -22.89 7.70
N VAL A 48 -5.04 -23.25 8.67
CA VAL A 48 -4.58 -24.62 8.87
C VAL A 48 -5.75 -25.56 9.16
N SER A 49 -6.64 -25.16 10.08
CA SER A 49 -7.84 -25.92 10.41
C SER A 49 -8.78 -26.07 9.20
N LEU A 50 -8.94 -25.01 8.41
CA LEU A 50 -9.77 -25.01 7.20
C LEU A 50 -9.27 -26.04 6.17
N LYS A 51 -7.95 -26.11 5.98
CA LYS A 51 -7.31 -27.11 5.09
C LYS A 51 -7.43 -28.54 5.62
N GLN A 52 -7.34 -28.73 6.93
CA GLN A 52 -7.48 -30.05 7.55
C GLN A 52 -8.91 -30.59 7.48
N THR A 53 -9.90 -29.73 7.72
CA THR A 53 -11.31 -30.13 7.83
C THR A 53 -12.02 -30.26 6.48
N LYS A 54 -11.72 -29.36 5.53
CA LYS A 54 -12.40 -29.30 4.23
C LYS A 54 -11.53 -29.73 3.05
N GLY A 55 -10.25 -30.07 3.28
CA GLY A 55 -9.29 -30.29 2.20
C GLY A 55 -9.13 -29.04 1.34
N ASN A 56 -9.47 -29.14 0.04
CA ASN A 56 -9.57 -27.97 -0.83
C ASN A 56 -10.81 -27.16 -0.47
N TYR A 57 -10.65 -26.17 0.40
CA TYR A 57 -11.72 -25.27 0.85
C TYR A 57 -12.20 -24.28 -0.21
N TYR A 58 -11.59 -24.30 -1.40
CA TYR A 58 -11.97 -23.53 -2.57
C TYR A 58 -12.12 -24.44 -3.78
N ASN A 59 -12.97 -24.02 -4.70
CA ASN A 59 -12.97 -24.53 -6.06
C ASN A 59 -11.98 -23.72 -6.88
N VAL A 60 -11.14 -24.39 -7.67
CA VAL A 60 -10.19 -23.76 -8.58
C VAL A 60 -10.43 -24.26 -10.01
N SER A 61 -10.37 -23.35 -10.97
CA SER A 61 -10.40 -23.68 -12.39
C SER A 61 -9.41 -22.82 -13.15
N THR A 62 -8.86 -23.34 -14.24
CA THR A 62 -7.95 -22.63 -15.14
C THR A 62 -8.53 -22.58 -16.54
N LYS A 63 -8.28 -21.48 -17.24
CA LYS A 63 -8.73 -21.25 -18.61
C LYS A 63 -7.63 -20.59 -19.40
N LYS A 64 -7.27 -21.17 -20.55
CA LYS A 64 -6.43 -20.49 -21.55
C LYS A 64 -7.28 -19.47 -22.30
N LEU A 65 -6.78 -18.26 -22.45
CA LEU A 65 -7.43 -17.18 -23.18
C LEU A 65 -7.01 -17.23 -24.65
N ILE A 66 -8.00 -17.26 -25.54
CA ILE A 66 -7.80 -17.26 -27.00
C ILE A 66 -8.04 -15.85 -27.58
N SER A 67 -8.88 -15.06 -26.93
CA SER A 67 -9.21 -13.69 -27.32
C SER A 67 -9.47 -12.81 -26.10
N SER A 68 -9.27 -11.49 -26.22
CA SER A 68 -9.51 -10.51 -25.14
C SER A 68 -10.96 -10.51 -24.65
N THR A 69 -11.92 -10.86 -25.50
CA THR A 69 -13.35 -11.03 -25.15
C THR A 69 -13.62 -12.11 -24.11
N GLN A 70 -12.66 -13.01 -23.88
CA GLN A 70 -12.76 -14.08 -22.89
C GLN A 70 -12.28 -13.68 -21.49
N ILE A 71 -11.62 -12.53 -21.36
CA ILE A 71 -11.09 -12.00 -20.10
C ILE A 71 -12.26 -11.54 -19.24
N VAL A 72 -12.34 -12.01 -17.99
CA VAL A 72 -13.38 -11.54 -17.08
C VAL A 72 -13.09 -10.08 -16.70
N LYS A 73 -14.12 -9.23 -16.86
CA LYS A 73 -14.09 -7.80 -16.53
C LYS A 73 -14.92 -7.49 -15.29
N PRO A 74 -14.57 -6.45 -14.50
CA PRO A 74 -15.45 -5.90 -13.48
C PRO A 74 -16.77 -5.43 -14.12
N LYS A 75 -17.86 -5.50 -13.37
CA LYS A 75 -19.21 -5.12 -13.80
C LYS A 75 -19.62 -3.75 -13.30
N ILE A 76 -19.12 -3.33 -12.14
CA ILE A 76 -19.47 -2.06 -11.49
C ILE A 76 -18.72 -0.91 -12.16
N PHE A 77 -17.48 -1.17 -12.57
CA PHE A 77 -16.60 -0.17 -13.14
C PHE A 77 -16.72 -0.11 -14.66
N ASN A 78 -16.65 1.11 -15.20
CA ASN A 78 -16.63 1.32 -16.63
C ASN A 78 -15.19 1.16 -17.17
N ALA A 79 -15.04 1.04 -18.49
CA ALA A 79 -13.72 0.90 -19.10
C ALA A 79 -12.81 2.10 -18.80
N ASN A 80 -13.35 3.29 -18.56
CA ASN A 80 -12.55 4.47 -18.27
C ASN A 80 -12.11 4.56 -16.79
N SER A 81 -12.45 3.58 -15.95
CA SER A 81 -12.07 3.55 -14.53
C SER A 81 -10.58 3.29 -14.29
N PHE A 82 -9.81 2.91 -15.30
CA PHE A 82 -8.36 2.83 -15.21
C PHE A 82 -7.67 3.09 -16.57
N PRO A 83 -6.38 3.48 -16.58
CA PRO A 83 -5.72 4.03 -17.76
C PRO A 83 -5.81 3.13 -19.00
N GLU A 84 -6.01 3.73 -20.17
CA GLU A 84 -6.11 3.03 -21.45
C GLU A 84 -4.92 2.10 -21.70
N MET A 85 -3.70 2.57 -21.39
CA MET A 85 -2.49 1.75 -21.50
C MET A 85 -2.58 0.43 -20.73
N VAL A 86 -3.16 0.44 -19.53
CA VAL A 86 -3.33 -0.78 -18.73
C VAL A 86 -4.37 -1.70 -19.37
N ARG A 87 -5.47 -1.15 -19.88
CA ARG A 87 -6.51 -1.94 -20.56
C ARG A 87 -5.98 -2.61 -21.80
N THR A 88 -5.31 -1.85 -22.66
CA THR A 88 -4.67 -2.37 -23.88
C THR A 88 -3.68 -3.47 -23.52
N HIS A 89 -2.86 -3.26 -22.49
CA HIS A 89 -1.90 -4.27 -22.04
C HIS A 89 -2.58 -5.57 -21.57
N ILE A 90 -3.66 -5.47 -20.80
CA ILE A 90 -4.43 -6.65 -20.38
C ILE A 90 -4.98 -7.38 -21.60
N ASP A 91 -5.57 -6.67 -22.56
CA ASP A 91 -6.21 -7.28 -23.72
C ASP A 91 -5.19 -7.93 -24.68
N GLU A 92 -3.97 -7.39 -24.76
CA GLU A 92 -2.91 -7.88 -25.65
C GLU A 92 -2.06 -9.01 -25.06
N PHE A 93 -1.75 -8.95 -23.76
CA PHE A 93 -0.74 -9.82 -23.13
C PHE A 93 -1.31 -10.91 -22.21
N SER A 94 -2.61 -10.89 -21.89
CA SER A 94 -3.22 -11.91 -21.02
C SER A 94 -3.31 -13.27 -21.71
N ILE A 95 -2.77 -14.32 -21.06
CA ILE A 95 -2.69 -15.67 -21.63
C ILE A 95 -3.59 -16.66 -20.89
N TYR A 96 -3.63 -16.58 -19.55
CA TYR A 96 -4.40 -17.51 -18.72
C TYR A 96 -5.22 -16.78 -17.67
N GLU A 97 -6.32 -17.42 -17.28
CA GLU A 97 -7.13 -17.03 -16.13
C GLU A 97 -7.22 -18.19 -15.14
N ILE A 98 -7.05 -17.89 -13.85
CA ILE A 98 -7.22 -18.82 -12.73
C ILE A 98 -8.31 -18.29 -11.83
N ASN A 99 -9.34 -19.10 -11.63
CA ASN A 99 -10.54 -18.71 -10.91
C ASN A 99 -10.69 -19.52 -9.64
N TYR A 100 -10.72 -18.82 -8.51
CA TYR A 100 -11.03 -19.38 -7.21
C TYR A 100 -12.41 -18.94 -6.76
N SER A 101 -13.16 -19.85 -6.14
CA SER A 101 -14.41 -19.51 -5.47
C SER A 101 -14.55 -20.27 -4.16
N PHE A 102 -14.93 -19.56 -3.10
CA PHE A 102 -15.17 -20.12 -1.78
C PHE A 102 -16.09 -19.21 -0.97
N SER A 103 -16.59 -19.71 0.15
CA SER A 103 -17.39 -18.92 1.08
C SER A 103 -16.72 -18.86 2.45
N LEU A 104 -16.70 -17.66 3.03
CA LEU A 104 -16.05 -17.38 4.30
C LEU A 104 -16.86 -16.33 5.08
N PHE A 105 -17.22 -16.61 6.34
CA PHE A 105 -18.03 -15.73 7.20
C PHE A 105 -19.33 -15.23 6.54
N ASP A 106 -20.08 -16.13 5.91
CA ASP A 106 -21.31 -15.81 5.17
C ASP A 106 -21.10 -14.88 3.96
N ARG A 107 -19.85 -14.74 3.49
CA ARG A 107 -19.49 -14.00 2.29
C ARG A 107 -19.13 -14.96 1.17
N ASN A 108 -19.63 -14.69 -0.03
CA ASN A 108 -19.21 -15.41 -1.22
C ASN A 108 -18.07 -14.66 -1.89
N ILE A 109 -16.93 -15.33 -2.03
CA ILE A 109 -15.69 -14.74 -2.54
C ILE A 109 -15.32 -15.41 -3.85
N LYS A 110 -15.09 -14.60 -4.88
CA LYS A 110 -14.55 -14.99 -6.17
C LYS A 110 -13.25 -14.24 -6.42
N ILE A 111 -12.21 -14.95 -6.82
CA ILE A 111 -10.90 -14.37 -7.12
C ILE A 111 -10.51 -14.80 -8.54
N PHE A 112 -10.23 -13.83 -9.38
CA PHE A 112 -9.83 -14.00 -10.77
C PHE A 112 -8.38 -13.55 -10.90
N PHE A 113 -7.45 -14.46 -11.19
CA PHE A 113 -6.09 -14.11 -11.57
C PHE A 113 -5.97 -14.21 -13.09
N THR A 114 -5.90 -13.08 -13.77
CA THR A 114 -5.49 -13.02 -15.19
C THR A 114 -3.98 -12.79 -15.24
N VAL A 115 -3.26 -13.56 -16.06
CA VAL A 115 -1.79 -13.55 -16.07
C VAL A 115 -1.21 -13.59 -17.48
N GLU A 116 -0.04 -13.01 -17.63
CA GLU A 116 0.75 -12.96 -18.88
C GLU A 116 1.65 -14.19 -19.08
N GLU A 117 1.62 -15.15 -18.14
CA GLU A 117 2.58 -16.24 -18.07
C GLU A 117 1.96 -17.55 -18.60
N ASP A 118 2.66 -18.23 -19.51
CA ASP A 118 2.35 -19.59 -19.95
C ASP A 118 2.66 -20.65 -18.87
N ASN A 119 2.19 -21.88 -19.11
CA ASN A 119 2.40 -23.06 -18.26
C ASN A 119 1.90 -22.85 -16.83
N ILE A 120 0.69 -22.29 -16.69
CA ILE A 120 0.11 -21.93 -15.40
C ILE A 120 -0.06 -23.12 -14.44
N GLU A 121 -0.19 -24.32 -15.00
CA GLU A 121 -0.25 -25.59 -14.29
C GLU A 121 0.96 -25.80 -13.35
N LEU A 122 2.15 -25.34 -13.76
CA LEU A 122 3.37 -25.43 -12.95
C LEU A 122 3.42 -24.38 -11.82
N LYS A 123 2.54 -23.39 -11.84
CA LYS A 123 2.52 -22.25 -10.91
C LYS A 123 1.29 -22.23 -10.01
N ILE A 124 0.37 -23.19 -10.15
CA ILE A 124 -0.88 -23.22 -9.40
C ILE A 124 -0.65 -23.18 -7.88
N ASP A 125 0.39 -23.86 -7.38
CA ASP A 125 0.78 -23.84 -5.97
C ASP A 125 1.20 -22.46 -5.47
N THR A 126 1.67 -21.59 -6.36
CA THR A 126 2.01 -20.20 -6.03
C THR A 126 0.72 -19.39 -5.84
N PHE A 127 -0.25 -19.54 -6.72
CA PHE A 127 -1.56 -18.88 -6.60
C PHE A 127 -2.36 -19.42 -5.42
N ASN A 128 -2.27 -20.71 -5.12
CA ASN A 128 -2.85 -21.29 -3.89
C ASN A 128 -2.29 -20.60 -2.63
N LYS A 129 -0.99 -20.29 -2.60
CA LYS A 129 -0.37 -19.53 -1.50
C LYS A 129 -0.81 -18.07 -1.48
N TYR A 130 -1.11 -17.47 -2.64
CA TYR A 130 -1.70 -16.12 -2.70
C TYR A 130 -3.13 -16.12 -2.15
N VAL A 131 -3.93 -17.13 -2.46
CA VAL A 131 -5.27 -17.30 -1.88
C VAL A 131 -5.18 -17.53 -0.37
N ASP A 132 -4.22 -18.33 0.11
CA ASP A 132 -4.00 -18.54 1.54
C ASP A 132 -3.75 -17.23 2.31
N ILE A 133 -2.88 -16.35 1.79
CA ILE A 133 -2.60 -15.06 2.47
C ILE A 133 -3.79 -14.09 2.36
N ILE A 134 -4.54 -14.14 1.26
CA ILE A 134 -5.81 -13.41 1.12
C ILE A 134 -6.81 -13.87 2.18
N VAL A 135 -6.96 -15.19 2.39
CA VAL A 135 -7.86 -15.75 3.40
C VAL A 135 -7.46 -15.35 4.81
N MET A 136 -6.15 -15.39 5.12
CA MET A 136 -5.64 -14.89 6.41
C MET A 136 -6.00 -13.42 6.62
N TRP A 137 -5.82 -12.57 5.61
CA TRP A 137 -6.21 -11.16 5.73
C TRP A 137 -7.72 -10.98 5.87
N LEU A 138 -8.52 -11.68 5.06
CA LEU A 138 -9.98 -11.62 5.14
C LEU A 138 -10.52 -12.10 6.49
N TYR A 139 -9.84 -13.05 7.14
CA TYR A 139 -10.10 -13.41 8.54
C TYR A 139 -9.94 -12.22 9.47
N ILE A 140 -8.79 -11.54 9.40
CA ILE A 140 -8.47 -10.40 10.26
C ILE A 140 -9.45 -9.27 10.01
N ILE A 141 -9.61 -8.83 8.75
CA ILE A 141 -10.42 -7.66 8.42
C ILE A 141 -11.89 -7.85 8.82
N ASN A 142 -12.41 -9.08 8.78
CA ASN A 142 -13.77 -9.40 9.18
C ASN A 142 -14.01 -9.23 10.69
N GLN A 143 -12.97 -9.27 11.53
CA GLN A 143 -13.09 -8.96 12.96
C GLN A 143 -13.25 -7.46 13.23
N TYR A 144 -12.71 -6.61 12.35
CA TYR A 144 -12.72 -5.15 12.49
C TYR A 144 -13.88 -4.48 11.75
N ALA A 145 -14.38 -5.12 10.69
CA ALA A 145 -15.34 -4.53 9.78
C ALA A 145 -16.80 -4.77 10.16
N SER A 146 -17.69 -3.92 9.63
CA SER A 146 -19.14 -4.17 9.69
C SER A 146 -19.53 -5.40 8.86
N LYS A 147 -20.48 -6.18 9.36
CA LYS A 147 -21.07 -7.32 8.61
C LYS A 147 -21.85 -6.89 7.36
N GLN A 148 -22.15 -5.60 7.20
CA GLN A 148 -22.99 -5.07 6.12
C GLN A 148 -22.24 -4.76 4.82
N CYS A 149 -20.95 -4.42 4.90
CA CYS A 149 -20.10 -4.16 3.72
C CYS A 149 -19.68 -5.49 3.09
N ALA A 150 -19.56 -5.57 1.77
CA ALA A 150 -18.88 -6.62 1.01
C ALA A 150 -19.42 -8.05 1.20
N THR A 151 -20.74 -8.25 1.18
CA THR A 151 -21.38 -9.58 1.33
C THR A 151 -21.07 -10.52 0.15
N HIS A 152 -20.95 -9.96 -1.05
CA HIS A 152 -20.41 -10.65 -2.23
C HIS A 152 -19.15 -9.93 -2.66
N ILE A 153 -18.04 -10.65 -2.84
CA ILE A 153 -16.75 -10.05 -3.18
C ILE A 153 -16.19 -10.71 -4.43
N SER A 154 -15.95 -9.91 -5.47
CA SER A 154 -15.21 -10.31 -6.65
C SER A 154 -13.89 -9.54 -6.70
N ILE A 155 -12.78 -10.27 -6.71
CA ILE A 155 -11.44 -9.69 -6.70
C ILE A 155 -10.77 -10.02 -8.03
N TYR A 156 -10.41 -9.00 -8.79
CA TYR A 156 -9.77 -9.11 -10.10
C TYR A 156 -8.31 -8.74 -9.98
N PHE A 157 -7.44 -9.73 -10.09
CA PHE A 157 -6.00 -9.57 -10.20
C PHE A 157 -5.59 -9.72 -11.66
N TYR A 158 -5.32 -8.62 -12.36
CA TYR A 158 -4.84 -8.69 -13.75
C TYR A 158 -3.33 -8.93 -13.87
N PHE A 159 -2.60 -8.78 -12.76
CA PHE A 159 -1.17 -9.08 -12.62
C PHE A 159 -0.30 -8.70 -13.82
N THR A 160 -0.56 -7.50 -14.37
CA THR A 160 0.21 -6.97 -15.48
C THR A 160 1.67 -6.78 -15.06
N SER A 161 2.59 -6.92 -16.02
CA SER A 161 4.01 -6.62 -15.82
C SER A 161 4.35 -5.13 -15.81
N LEU A 162 3.37 -4.25 -16.04
CA LEU A 162 3.52 -2.80 -15.91
C LEU A 162 4.01 -2.41 -14.51
N GLU A 163 4.94 -1.45 -14.45
CA GLU A 163 5.54 -0.93 -13.21
C GLU A 163 5.25 0.56 -13.04
N LYS A 164 5.22 1.02 -11.79
CA LYS A 164 5.11 2.45 -11.46
C LYS A 164 6.45 3.14 -11.67
N THR A 165 6.48 4.14 -12.54
CA THR A 165 7.71 4.86 -12.88
C THR A 165 7.47 6.35 -13.04
N LEU A 166 8.50 7.14 -12.72
CA LEU A 166 8.54 8.56 -13.03
C LEU A 166 8.49 8.77 -14.55
N PRO A 167 7.78 9.81 -15.01
CA PRO A 167 7.86 10.23 -16.40
C PRO A 167 9.29 10.61 -16.80
N ASN A 168 9.59 10.52 -18.10
CA ASN A 168 10.90 10.90 -18.64
C ASN A 168 11.21 12.40 -18.55
N SER A 169 10.20 13.24 -18.29
CA SER A 169 10.33 14.69 -18.20
C SER A 169 9.46 15.24 -17.07
N ASN A 170 10.00 16.20 -16.33
CA ASN A 170 9.30 16.93 -15.27
C ASN A 170 8.24 17.93 -15.78
N ILE A 171 8.10 18.08 -17.09
CA ILE A 171 6.99 18.83 -17.69
C ILE A 171 5.66 18.04 -17.52
N LEU A 172 5.75 16.71 -17.43
CA LEU A 172 4.59 15.84 -17.25
C LEU A 172 4.14 15.82 -15.79
N VAL A 173 2.84 15.92 -15.58
CA VAL A 173 2.21 15.85 -14.26
C VAL A 173 1.97 14.39 -13.89
N LEU A 174 2.31 14.00 -12.66
CA LEU A 174 2.05 12.66 -12.15
C LEU A 174 0.55 12.40 -12.07
N ASP A 175 0.13 11.25 -12.61
CA ASP A 175 -1.26 10.80 -12.68
C ASP A 175 -1.38 9.31 -12.32
N GLU A 176 -2.56 8.74 -12.56
CA GLU A 176 -2.89 7.35 -12.26
C GLU A 176 -1.95 6.32 -12.91
N ILE A 177 -1.50 6.51 -14.16
CA ILE A 177 -0.62 5.53 -14.83
C ILE A 177 0.76 5.46 -14.16
N HIS A 178 1.16 6.53 -13.47
CA HIS A 178 2.45 6.57 -12.78
C HIS A 178 2.40 5.95 -11.37
N VAL A 179 1.23 5.95 -10.71
CA VAL A 179 1.13 5.68 -9.26
C VAL A 179 0.05 4.66 -8.85
N ASN A 180 -1.12 4.64 -9.48
CA ASN A 180 -2.25 3.85 -8.97
C ASN A 180 -2.14 2.41 -9.44
N THR A 181 -2.22 1.41 -8.58
CA THR A 181 -2.15 -0.03 -8.95
C THR A 181 -3.52 -0.72 -8.93
N ALA A 182 -4.50 -0.10 -8.32
CA ALA A 182 -5.81 -0.68 -8.06
C ALA A 182 -6.87 0.40 -7.89
N PHE A 183 -8.12 -0.05 -7.78
CA PHE A 183 -9.27 0.75 -7.41
C PHE A 183 -10.38 -0.15 -6.87
N THR A 184 -11.26 0.45 -6.07
CA THR A 184 -12.41 -0.19 -5.43
C THR A 184 -13.50 0.82 -5.14
N THR A 185 -14.61 0.36 -4.58
CA THR A 185 -15.65 1.21 -3.99
C THR A 185 -15.69 1.04 -2.47
N THR A 186 -16.16 2.09 -1.78
CA THR A 186 -16.28 2.10 -0.31
C THR A 186 -17.55 1.39 0.14
N CYS A 187 -17.41 0.33 0.96
CA CYS A 187 -18.50 -0.41 1.60
C CYS A 187 -19.73 -0.74 0.71
N PRO A 188 -19.57 -1.26 -0.53
CA PRO A 188 -20.71 -1.73 -1.30
C PRO A 188 -21.23 -3.07 -0.74
N LYS A 189 -22.48 -3.46 -1.02
CA LYS A 189 -22.96 -4.83 -0.73
C LYS A 189 -22.33 -5.85 -1.68
N ASP A 190 -22.41 -5.57 -2.98
CA ASP A 190 -21.73 -6.32 -4.03
C ASP A 190 -20.43 -5.58 -4.37
N SER A 191 -19.32 -6.18 -3.96
CA SER A 191 -18.00 -5.58 -3.98
C SER A 191 -17.18 -6.09 -5.17
N GLU A 192 -16.52 -5.15 -5.83
CA GLU A 192 -15.46 -5.43 -6.79
C GLU A 192 -14.17 -4.73 -6.37
N ILE A 193 -13.08 -5.48 -6.28
CA ILE A 193 -11.72 -4.97 -6.07
C ILE A 193 -10.92 -5.30 -7.31
N VAL A 194 -10.30 -4.31 -7.93
CA VAL A 194 -9.45 -4.50 -9.12
C VAL A 194 -8.03 -4.12 -8.78
N VAL A 195 -7.10 -5.05 -8.91
CA VAL A 195 -5.65 -4.85 -8.76
C VAL A 195 -4.99 -5.24 -10.07
N PHE A 196 -4.50 -4.25 -10.82
CA PHE A 196 -4.04 -4.52 -12.18
C PHE A 196 -2.55 -4.76 -12.30
N ARG A 197 -1.67 -4.13 -11.50
CA ARG A 197 -0.24 -4.47 -11.51
C ARG A 197 0.08 -5.60 -10.55
N LYS A 198 1.01 -6.49 -10.95
CA LYS A 198 1.60 -7.49 -10.06
C LYS A 198 2.46 -6.86 -8.96
N GLU A 199 3.06 -5.71 -9.26
CA GLU A 199 3.86 -4.92 -8.33
C GLU A 199 3.09 -4.55 -7.06
N GLU A 200 3.62 -4.97 -5.90
CA GLU A 200 3.08 -4.68 -4.56
C GLU A 200 1.64 -5.18 -4.33
N TRP A 201 1.20 -6.16 -5.12
CA TRP A 201 -0.20 -6.57 -5.20
C TRP A 201 -0.85 -6.86 -3.85
N PHE A 202 -0.11 -7.49 -2.91
CA PHE A 202 -0.69 -7.85 -1.60
C PHE A 202 -0.91 -6.60 -0.74
N LYS A 203 0.08 -5.69 -0.66
CA LYS A 203 -0.07 -4.40 0.04
C LYS A 203 -1.23 -3.61 -0.56
N VAL A 204 -1.32 -3.58 -1.89
CA VAL A 204 -2.42 -2.89 -2.58
C VAL A 204 -3.77 -3.56 -2.28
N PHE A 205 -3.83 -4.89 -2.23
CA PHE A 205 -5.05 -5.59 -1.81
C PHE A 205 -5.45 -5.24 -0.36
N LEU A 206 -4.49 -5.11 0.56
CA LEU A 206 -4.77 -4.61 1.93
C LEU A 206 -5.36 -3.19 1.88
N HIS A 207 -4.82 -2.30 1.05
CA HIS A 207 -5.32 -0.95 0.86
C HIS A 207 -6.78 -0.95 0.35
N GLU A 208 -7.05 -1.63 -0.76
CA GLU A 208 -8.41 -1.65 -1.33
C GLU A 208 -9.44 -2.28 -0.40
N THR A 209 -9.05 -3.32 0.34
CA THR A 209 -9.96 -3.95 1.31
C THR A 209 -10.26 -3.03 2.50
N PHE A 210 -9.37 -2.13 2.90
CA PHE A 210 -9.67 -1.12 3.93
C PHE A 210 -10.83 -0.21 3.53
N HIS A 211 -10.82 0.33 2.29
CA HIS A 211 -11.94 1.10 1.75
C HIS A 211 -13.19 0.22 1.62
N ASN A 212 -13.03 -0.97 1.06
CA ASN A 212 -14.14 -1.84 0.73
C ASN A 212 -14.90 -2.36 1.95
N PHE A 213 -14.21 -2.53 3.07
CA PHE A 213 -14.81 -2.92 4.34
C PHE A 213 -15.15 -1.71 5.24
N GLY A 214 -14.98 -0.49 4.73
CA GLY A 214 -15.37 0.75 5.39
C GLY A 214 -14.60 1.03 6.69
N LEU A 215 -13.33 0.62 6.75
CA LEU A 215 -12.45 0.81 7.92
C LEU A 215 -11.84 2.21 8.00
N ASP A 216 -11.88 2.95 6.89
CA ASP A 216 -11.42 4.33 6.82
C ASP A 216 -12.57 5.32 6.99
N PHE A 217 -12.39 6.55 6.51
CA PHE A 217 -13.40 7.62 6.56
C PHE A 217 -13.70 8.20 5.16
N SER A 218 -13.51 7.41 4.11
CA SER A 218 -13.80 7.81 2.72
C SER A 218 -15.29 8.09 2.48
N ASP A 219 -16.18 7.49 3.25
CA ASP A 219 -17.63 7.70 3.20
C ASP A 219 -18.14 8.91 4.00
N MET A 220 -17.24 9.69 4.61
CA MET A 220 -17.57 10.90 5.37
C MET A 220 -17.44 12.17 4.51
N ASN A 221 -17.99 13.29 5.01
CA ASN A 221 -17.62 14.61 4.49
C ASN A 221 -16.16 14.92 4.86
N ASN A 222 -15.33 15.16 3.86
CA ASN A 222 -13.89 15.36 4.00
C ASN A 222 -13.44 16.83 3.83
N ASN A 223 -14.37 17.78 3.61
CA ASN A 223 -14.01 19.15 3.27
C ASN A 223 -13.14 19.85 4.33
N ASP A 224 -13.48 19.72 5.61
CA ASP A 224 -12.77 20.42 6.68
C ASP A 224 -11.40 19.81 6.96
N VAL A 225 -11.30 18.48 6.87
CA VAL A 225 -10.02 17.80 7.05
C VAL A 225 -9.08 18.04 5.87
N SER A 226 -9.60 18.12 4.64
CA SER A 226 -8.82 18.54 3.47
C SER A 226 -8.31 19.97 3.62
N LYS A 227 -9.15 20.93 4.05
CA LYS A 227 -8.70 22.30 4.37
C LYS A 227 -7.61 22.31 5.44
N CYS A 228 -7.75 21.49 6.48
CA CYS A 228 -6.75 21.39 7.55
C CYS A 228 -5.37 20.98 6.99
N ILE A 229 -5.32 19.95 6.13
CA ILE A 229 -4.07 19.49 5.51
C ILE A 229 -3.50 20.53 4.54
N LEU A 230 -4.34 21.18 3.74
CA LEU A 230 -3.89 22.24 2.83
C LEU A 230 -3.40 23.48 3.58
N ASN A 231 -3.88 23.75 4.80
CA ASN A 231 -3.32 24.80 5.65
C ASN A 231 -1.91 24.46 6.18
N ILE A 232 -1.61 23.17 6.37
CA ILE A 232 -0.29 22.67 6.78
C ILE A 232 0.68 22.68 5.61
N LEU A 233 0.29 22.05 4.49
CA LEU A 233 1.16 21.77 3.34
C LEU A 233 1.00 22.75 2.16
N LYS A 234 0.13 23.76 2.28
CA LYS A 234 -0.01 24.98 1.44
C LYS A 234 0.09 24.82 -0.08
N VAL A 235 -0.13 23.61 -0.60
CA VAL A 235 -0.16 23.29 -2.03
C VAL A 235 -1.58 23.38 -2.57
N LYS A 236 -1.71 23.42 -3.90
CA LYS A 236 -2.99 23.26 -4.59
C LYS A 236 -3.16 21.78 -4.95
N SER A 237 -4.11 21.12 -4.31
CA SER A 237 -4.34 19.68 -4.41
C SER A 237 -5.78 19.37 -4.02
N ASP A 238 -6.41 18.44 -4.73
CA ASP A 238 -7.67 17.82 -4.33
C ASP A 238 -7.37 16.66 -3.36
N VAL A 239 -6.93 17.03 -2.16
CA VAL A 239 -6.39 16.05 -1.20
C VAL A 239 -7.48 15.18 -0.59
N ASN A 240 -7.28 13.87 -0.68
CA ASN A 240 -8.08 12.86 -0.01
C ASN A 240 -7.30 12.29 1.18
N LEU A 241 -7.55 12.79 2.40
CA LEU A 241 -6.72 12.39 3.55
C LEU A 241 -6.91 10.93 3.95
N TYR A 242 -8.09 10.35 3.72
CA TYR A 242 -8.36 8.93 4.02
C TYR A 242 -7.42 8.00 3.26
N GLU A 243 -6.95 8.38 2.06
CA GLU A 243 -5.93 7.65 1.30
C GLU A 243 -4.62 7.47 2.08
N SER A 244 -4.23 8.49 2.86
CA SER A 244 -3.02 8.42 3.69
C SER A 244 -3.21 7.48 4.88
N TYR A 245 -4.42 7.48 5.45
CA TYR A 245 -4.79 6.60 6.56
C TYR A 245 -4.80 5.13 6.12
N THR A 246 -5.39 4.86 4.96
CA THR A 246 -5.44 3.53 4.38
C THR A 246 -4.05 3.05 3.96
N GLU A 247 -3.26 3.90 3.30
CA GLU A 247 -1.94 3.52 2.80
C GLU A 247 -0.97 3.17 3.93
N ILE A 248 -0.93 3.93 5.04
CA ILE A 248 -0.05 3.58 6.17
C ILE A 248 -0.46 2.25 6.82
N TRP A 249 -1.76 1.98 6.97
CA TRP A 249 -2.21 0.70 7.51
C TRP A 249 -1.86 -0.46 6.59
N ALA A 250 -2.05 -0.29 5.28
CA ALA A 250 -1.67 -1.29 4.29
C ALA A 250 -0.17 -1.62 4.35
N GLU A 251 0.70 -0.61 4.48
CA GLU A 251 2.15 -0.78 4.58
C GLU A 251 2.58 -1.43 5.91
N ILE A 252 2.00 -1.02 7.04
CA ILE A 252 2.23 -1.65 8.35
C ILE A 252 1.79 -3.11 8.33
N MET A 253 0.57 -3.41 7.89
CA MET A 253 0.05 -4.78 7.83
C MET A 253 0.87 -5.64 6.87
N ASN A 254 1.23 -5.13 5.69
CA ASN A 254 2.11 -5.84 4.75
C ASN A 254 3.47 -6.18 5.41
N THR A 255 4.04 -5.26 6.19
CA THR A 255 5.30 -5.45 6.92
C THR A 255 5.17 -6.51 8.04
N LEU A 256 4.03 -6.54 8.73
CA LEU A 256 3.70 -7.57 9.73
C LEU A 256 3.56 -8.95 9.06
N PHE A 257 2.83 -9.05 7.95
CA PHE A 257 2.74 -10.29 7.17
C PHE A 257 4.11 -10.76 6.67
N CYS A 258 4.96 -9.85 6.17
CA CYS A 258 6.33 -10.17 5.78
C CYS A 258 7.14 -10.78 6.94
N SER A 259 7.02 -10.18 8.12
CA SER A 259 7.67 -10.65 9.35
C SER A 259 7.19 -12.05 9.71
N PHE A 260 5.86 -12.24 9.82
CA PHE A 260 5.23 -13.50 10.23
C PHE A 260 5.51 -14.66 9.25
N ILE A 261 5.36 -14.41 7.95
CA ILE A 261 5.56 -15.45 6.93
C ILE A 261 7.01 -15.93 6.91
N SER A 262 7.96 -15.04 7.22
CA SER A 262 9.38 -15.39 7.28
C SER A 262 9.81 -16.17 8.53
N LEU A 263 8.92 -16.36 9.52
CA LEU A 263 9.18 -17.19 10.69
C LEU A 263 9.18 -18.67 10.33
N LYS A 264 10.09 -19.44 10.94
CA LYS A 264 10.04 -20.91 10.91
C LYS A 264 9.01 -21.42 11.93
N ASP A 265 9.14 -20.97 13.17
CA ASP A 265 8.17 -21.19 14.24
C ASP A 265 7.21 -20.01 14.32
N LYS A 266 5.92 -20.25 14.10
CA LYS A 266 4.88 -19.22 14.12
C LYS A 266 4.56 -18.69 15.50
N HIS A 267 5.06 -19.34 16.57
CA HIS A 267 4.88 -18.90 17.96
C HIS A 267 6.04 -18.01 18.47
N ASN A 268 7.10 -17.82 17.68
CA ASN A 268 8.27 -17.03 18.09
C ASN A 268 8.02 -15.52 17.93
N ILE A 269 7.40 -14.94 18.96
CA ILE A 269 7.01 -13.53 19.02
C ILE A 269 8.21 -12.57 19.04
N ASP A 270 9.31 -12.93 19.71
CA ASP A 270 10.49 -12.06 19.80
C ASP A 270 11.16 -11.92 18.43
N LEU A 271 11.26 -13.01 17.68
CA LEU A 271 11.78 -13.00 16.32
C LEU A 271 10.83 -12.25 15.38
N PHE A 272 9.51 -12.39 15.57
CA PHE A 272 8.51 -11.62 14.84
C PHE A 272 8.73 -10.11 15.04
N LEU A 273 8.78 -9.65 16.29
CA LEU A 273 8.97 -8.24 16.65
C LEU A 273 10.31 -7.69 16.18
N SER A 274 11.36 -8.51 16.18
CA SER A 274 12.68 -8.13 15.67
C SER A 274 12.69 -7.98 14.15
N LYS A 275 12.00 -8.89 13.43
CA LYS A 275 11.86 -8.80 11.97
C LYS A 275 10.99 -7.62 11.55
N PHE A 276 9.89 -7.37 12.25
CA PHE A 276 9.04 -6.21 11.99
C PHE A 276 9.83 -4.91 12.17
N ASP A 277 10.57 -4.79 13.27
CA ASP A 277 11.40 -3.62 13.56
C ASP A 277 12.44 -3.35 12.47
N LEU A 278 13.07 -4.39 11.92
CA LEU A 278 13.96 -4.25 10.77
C LEU A 278 13.23 -3.74 9.52
N LEU A 279 12.12 -4.40 9.16
CA LEU A 279 11.39 -4.13 7.92
C LEU A 279 10.70 -2.75 7.93
N ILE A 280 10.08 -2.35 9.05
CA ILE A 280 9.42 -1.03 9.15
C ILE A 280 10.44 0.11 9.06
N ASN A 281 11.68 -0.08 9.52
CA ASN A 281 12.74 0.91 9.36
C ASN A 281 13.21 1.02 7.89
N PHE A 282 13.15 -0.06 7.12
CA PHE A 282 13.34 0.01 5.67
C PHE A 282 12.20 0.78 5.01
N GLU A 283 10.94 0.52 5.39
CA GLU A 283 9.79 1.27 4.87
C GLU A 283 9.87 2.77 5.17
N ARG A 284 10.24 3.14 6.40
CA ARG A 284 10.49 4.55 6.79
C ARG A 284 11.53 5.21 5.91
N THR A 285 12.69 4.58 5.78
CA THR A 285 13.81 5.11 4.98
C THR A 285 13.42 5.23 3.51
N TYR A 286 12.71 4.24 2.99
CA TYR A 286 12.28 4.22 1.59
C TYR A 286 11.18 5.25 1.30
N SER A 287 10.22 5.43 2.21
CA SER A 287 9.18 6.46 2.13
C SER A 287 9.78 7.87 2.10
N LEU A 288 10.76 8.16 2.95
CA LEU A 288 11.49 9.44 2.93
C LEU A 288 12.21 9.66 1.59
N PHE A 289 12.81 8.61 1.02
CA PHE A 289 13.43 8.69 -0.30
C PHE A 289 12.42 8.94 -1.42
N GLN A 290 11.28 8.23 -1.42
CA GLN A 290 10.24 8.41 -2.43
C GLN A 290 9.63 9.81 -2.37
N LEU A 291 9.35 10.33 -1.16
CA LEU A 291 8.94 11.71 -0.92
C LEU A 291 9.91 12.69 -1.59
N VAL A 292 11.19 12.64 -1.19
CA VAL A 292 12.22 13.56 -1.69
C VAL A 292 12.35 13.46 -3.21
N LYS A 293 12.37 12.24 -3.75
CA LYS A 293 12.50 12.01 -5.18
C LYS A 293 11.34 12.60 -5.98
N ILE A 294 10.11 12.50 -5.50
CA ILE A 294 8.94 13.08 -6.17
C ILE A 294 8.99 14.60 -6.12
N LEU A 295 9.33 15.19 -4.98
CA LEU A 295 9.45 16.64 -4.86
C LEU A 295 10.58 17.17 -5.75
N ASP A 296 11.72 16.51 -5.76
CA ASP A 296 12.83 16.84 -6.64
C ASP A 296 12.46 16.72 -8.13
N PHE A 297 11.67 15.72 -8.52
CA PHE A 297 11.12 15.62 -9.87
C PHE A 297 10.26 16.85 -10.21
N MET A 298 9.46 17.34 -9.27
CA MET A 298 8.67 18.57 -9.41
C MET A 298 9.51 19.86 -9.30
N GLY A 299 10.81 19.77 -8.96
CA GLY A 299 11.65 20.95 -8.73
C GLY A 299 11.41 21.63 -7.37
N LEU A 300 10.94 20.88 -6.38
CA LEU A 300 10.59 21.34 -5.04
C LEU A 300 11.44 20.64 -3.98
N ASN A 301 11.62 21.30 -2.83
CA ASN A 301 12.06 20.65 -1.60
C ASN A 301 10.89 20.52 -0.63
N TYR A 302 11.01 19.64 0.36
CA TYR A 302 9.96 19.46 1.38
C TYR A 302 9.62 20.75 2.14
N THR A 303 10.63 21.59 2.40
CA THR A 303 10.44 22.89 3.06
C THR A 303 9.55 23.84 2.26
N ASP A 304 9.52 23.71 0.93
CA ASP A 304 8.72 24.57 0.07
C ASP A 304 7.22 24.37 0.28
N LEU A 305 6.81 23.17 0.70
CA LEU A 305 5.40 22.83 0.93
C LEU A 305 4.82 23.65 2.10
N TYR A 306 5.56 23.87 3.18
CA TYR A 306 5.01 24.52 4.37
C TYR A 306 5.59 25.90 4.70
N SER A 307 6.71 26.29 4.09
CA SER A 307 7.40 27.54 4.43
C SER A 307 6.61 28.78 3.99
N ASN A 308 6.59 29.80 4.84
CA ASN A 308 5.96 31.09 4.55
C ASN A 308 6.86 32.02 3.71
N SER A 309 8.05 31.59 3.32
CA SER A 309 8.93 32.42 2.49
C SER A 309 8.27 32.71 1.14
N GLN A 310 8.51 33.92 0.61
CA GLN A 310 7.98 34.31 -0.70
C GLN A 310 8.47 33.37 -1.80
N ARG A 311 9.74 32.92 -1.71
CA ARG A 311 10.33 31.93 -2.62
C ARG A 311 9.53 30.63 -2.61
N SER A 312 9.32 30.03 -1.44
CA SER A 312 8.58 28.77 -1.30
C SER A 312 7.15 28.89 -1.79
N LYS A 313 6.50 30.05 -1.58
CA LYS A 313 5.15 30.33 -2.10
C LYS A 313 5.13 30.30 -3.62
N ILE A 314 6.04 31.04 -4.26
CA ILE A 314 6.16 31.05 -5.72
C ILE A 314 6.44 29.65 -6.26
N LEU A 315 7.34 28.89 -5.62
CA LEU A 315 7.69 27.55 -6.07
C LEU A 315 6.48 26.60 -6.00
N ARG A 316 5.82 26.46 -4.85
CA ARG A 316 4.70 25.53 -4.71
C ARG A 316 3.48 25.92 -5.55
N ASP A 317 3.19 27.21 -5.71
CA ASP A 317 2.04 27.68 -6.49
C ASP A 317 2.18 27.40 -8.00
N ASN A 318 3.42 27.27 -8.49
CA ASN A 318 3.72 27.08 -9.92
C ASN A 318 4.18 25.66 -10.26
N LEU A 319 4.88 24.97 -9.35
CA LEU A 319 5.55 23.70 -9.61
C LEU A 319 4.85 22.49 -9.01
N TYR A 320 4.12 22.64 -7.89
CA TYR A 320 3.41 21.50 -7.32
C TYR A 320 2.17 21.19 -8.16
N LYS A 321 2.17 20.02 -8.80
CA LYS A 321 1.07 19.56 -9.66
C LYS A 321 0.90 18.06 -9.50
N GLU A 322 -0.34 17.64 -9.34
CA GLU A 322 -0.74 16.22 -9.32
C GLU A 322 -2.09 16.04 -10.01
N LYS A 323 -2.33 14.86 -10.57
CA LYS A 323 -3.62 14.41 -11.11
C LYS A 323 -4.15 13.16 -10.40
N THR A 324 -3.45 12.71 -9.36
CA THR A 324 -3.80 11.62 -8.46
C THR A 324 -3.31 11.99 -7.05
N ASN A 325 -3.60 11.18 -6.03
CA ASN A 325 -3.38 11.47 -4.62
C ASN A 325 -1.88 11.47 -4.16
N ILE A 326 -0.97 12.15 -4.88
CA ILE A 326 0.47 12.18 -4.57
C ILE A 326 0.72 12.78 -3.18
N LEU A 327 0.02 13.87 -2.82
CA LEU A 327 0.10 14.49 -1.51
C LEU A 327 -0.20 13.48 -0.39
N SER A 328 -1.24 12.67 -0.57
CA SER A 328 -1.62 11.65 0.41
C SER A 328 -0.62 10.50 0.46
N TYR A 329 -0.34 9.87 -0.68
CA TYR A 329 0.46 8.63 -0.75
C TYR A 329 1.94 8.83 -0.43
N PHE A 330 2.53 9.97 -0.81
CA PHE A 330 3.97 10.17 -0.70
C PHE A 330 4.36 11.23 0.33
N VAL A 331 3.50 12.21 0.62
CA VAL A 331 3.82 13.26 1.60
C VAL A 331 3.24 12.96 2.97
N VAL A 332 1.91 12.92 3.07
CA VAL A 332 1.22 12.75 4.36
C VAL A 332 1.48 11.36 4.94
N LYS A 333 1.40 10.31 4.12
CA LYS A 333 1.79 8.96 4.55
C LYS A 333 3.22 8.91 5.08
N THR A 334 4.17 9.60 4.43
CA THR A 334 5.57 9.61 4.88
C THR A 334 5.73 10.27 6.24
N ILE A 335 4.99 11.36 6.50
CA ILE A 335 4.95 11.99 7.83
C ILE A 335 4.45 11.00 8.89
N LEU A 336 3.41 10.25 8.56
CA LEU A 336 2.81 9.26 9.45
C LEU A 336 3.74 8.06 9.70
N ILE A 337 4.31 7.44 8.65
CA ILE A 337 5.13 6.24 8.82
C ILE A 337 6.49 6.54 9.45
N ASN A 338 7.07 7.72 9.18
CA ASN A 338 8.28 8.15 9.88
C ASN A 338 8.06 8.21 11.39
N ASN A 339 6.81 8.47 11.82
CA ASN A 339 6.36 8.50 13.21
C ASN A 339 5.34 7.37 13.52
N TYR A 340 5.48 6.18 12.90
CA TYR A 340 4.48 5.10 12.95
C TYR A 340 4.07 4.71 14.37
N GLN A 341 4.98 4.82 15.34
CA GLN A 341 4.69 4.52 16.75
C GLN A 341 3.62 5.47 17.31
N SER A 342 3.71 6.76 16.99
CA SER A 342 2.68 7.74 17.37
C SER A 342 1.38 7.51 16.63
N PHE A 343 1.42 7.08 15.37
CA PHE A 343 0.24 6.69 14.61
C PHE A 343 -0.48 5.49 15.23
N LEU A 344 0.24 4.40 15.56
CA LEU A 344 -0.33 3.22 16.19
C LEU A 344 -0.97 3.56 17.54
N LEU A 345 -0.28 4.35 18.36
CA LEU A 345 -0.81 4.83 19.63
C LEU A 345 -2.04 5.73 19.45
N TRP A 346 -2.05 6.59 18.43
CA TRP A 346 -3.19 7.43 18.12
C TRP A 346 -4.40 6.58 17.71
N CYS A 347 -4.21 5.57 16.85
CA CYS A 347 -5.29 4.67 16.46
C CYS A 347 -5.84 3.90 17.66
N HIS A 348 -4.96 3.36 18.51
CA HIS A 348 -5.37 2.60 19.69
C HIS A 348 -6.27 3.40 20.65
N HIS A 349 -6.06 4.71 20.79
CA HIS A 349 -6.87 5.56 21.69
C HIS A 349 -8.11 6.17 21.05
N ASN A 350 -8.08 6.48 19.76
CA ASN A 350 -9.10 7.31 19.12
C ASN A 350 -10.10 6.52 18.26
N ASN A 351 -9.68 5.38 17.74
CA ASN A 351 -10.53 4.56 16.88
C ASN A 351 -11.59 3.76 17.68
N THR A 352 -12.61 3.27 16.98
CA THR A 352 -13.61 2.35 17.56
C THR A 352 -12.97 1.02 17.95
N SER A 353 -12.08 0.54 17.10
CA SER A 353 -11.18 -0.60 17.32
C SER A 353 -9.87 -0.30 16.60
N LEU A 354 -8.80 -1.05 16.84
CA LEU A 354 -7.45 -0.68 16.37
C LEU A 354 -7.40 -0.24 14.89
N LEU A 355 -8.01 -1.01 13.98
CA LEU A 355 -8.04 -0.69 12.54
C LEU A 355 -9.24 0.17 12.11
N GLN A 356 -10.36 0.14 12.83
CA GLN A 356 -11.60 0.79 12.39
C GLN A 356 -11.66 2.25 12.81
N PHE A 357 -11.49 3.16 11.85
CA PHE A 357 -11.59 4.59 12.09
C PHE A 357 -12.91 4.97 12.77
N LYS A 358 -12.84 5.78 13.84
CA LYS A 358 -14.04 6.32 14.47
C LYS A 358 -14.60 7.44 13.61
N LYS A 359 -15.71 7.17 12.91
CA LYS A 359 -16.30 8.08 11.91
C LYS A 359 -16.99 9.30 12.53
N THR A 360 -16.22 10.26 13.02
CA THR A 360 -16.71 11.56 13.50
C THR A 360 -15.81 12.69 13.01
N SER A 361 -16.38 13.89 12.79
CA SER A 361 -15.59 15.06 12.37
C SER A 361 -14.53 15.45 13.41
N LEU A 362 -14.81 15.20 14.69
CA LEU A 362 -13.81 15.36 15.75
C LEU A 362 -12.61 14.43 15.53
N ASN A 363 -12.83 13.16 15.18
CA ASN A 363 -11.74 12.22 14.94
C ASN A 363 -10.94 12.55 13.68
N GLN A 364 -11.60 13.06 12.62
CA GLN A 364 -10.91 13.59 11.43
C GLN A 364 -9.99 14.77 11.81
N ASN A 365 -10.46 15.68 12.66
CA ASN A 365 -9.66 16.81 13.14
C ASN A 365 -8.47 16.35 14.00
N GLU A 366 -8.67 15.42 14.92
CA GLU A 366 -7.59 14.84 15.74
C GLU A 366 -6.55 14.13 14.86
N PHE A 367 -6.97 13.48 13.77
CA PHE A 367 -6.05 12.88 12.81
C PHE A 367 -5.23 13.94 12.06
N CYS A 368 -5.83 15.08 11.70
CA CYS A 368 -5.08 16.21 11.14
C CYS A 368 -4.08 16.79 12.16
N GLU A 369 -4.46 16.93 13.43
CA GLU A 369 -3.57 17.42 14.48
C GLU A 369 -2.39 16.46 14.73
N LEU A 370 -2.59 15.15 14.60
CA LEU A 370 -1.50 14.18 14.61
C LEU A 370 -0.47 14.49 13.50
N ILE A 371 -0.92 14.78 12.28
CA ILE A 371 -0.04 15.12 11.15
C ILE A 371 0.68 16.44 11.40
N LYS A 372 -0.05 17.45 11.87
CA LYS A 372 0.47 18.78 12.23
C LYS A 372 1.51 18.73 13.36
N LYS A 373 1.41 17.79 14.28
CA LYS A 373 2.43 17.57 15.31
C LYS A 373 3.72 16.96 14.75
N ASN A 374 3.63 16.20 13.66
CA ASN A 374 4.71 15.34 13.17
C ASN A 374 5.43 15.86 11.91
N TYR A 375 4.81 16.73 11.10
CA TYR A 375 5.36 17.15 9.80
C TYR A 375 6.70 17.92 9.87
N LYS A 376 7.04 18.48 11.04
CA LYS A 376 8.26 19.27 11.30
C LYS A 376 9.11 18.74 12.46
N THR A 377 8.89 17.50 12.90
CA THR A 377 9.74 16.93 13.94
C THR A 377 11.18 16.83 13.45
N GLN A 378 12.14 16.90 14.38
CA GLN A 378 13.56 16.77 14.06
C GLN A 378 13.83 15.49 13.25
N SER A 379 13.24 14.37 13.65
CA SER A 379 13.34 13.10 12.92
C SER A 379 12.83 13.19 11.47
N MET A 380 11.73 13.92 11.23
CA MET A 380 11.21 14.12 9.87
C MET A 380 12.18 14.96 9.03
N LEU A 381 12.62 16.11 9.56
CA LEU A 381 13.50 17.03 8.84
C LEU A 381 14.88 16.42 8.56
N ASP A 382 15.47 15.71 9.52
CA ASP A 382 16.73 14.99 9.33
C ASP A 382 16.58 13.84 8.34
N GLY A 383 15.44 13.13 8.39
CA GLY A 383 15.12 12.06 7.44
C GLY A 383 15.09 12.57 6.00
N VAL A 384 14.38 13.68 5.77
CA VAL A 384 14.31 14.36 4.46
C VAL A 384 15.69 14.84 4.02
N TYR A 385 16.42 15.53 4.89
CA TYR A 385 17.76 16.03 4.56
C TYR A 385 18.72 14.90 4.15
N ASN A 386 18.72 13.78 4.89
CA ASN A 386 19.53 12.63 4.54
C ASN A 386 19.10 11.98 3.21
N ALA A 387 17.80 11.94 2.94
CA ALA A 387 17.28 11.46 1.66
C ALA A 387 17.69 12.36 0.49
N ASP A 388 17.68 13.69 0.66
CA ASP A 388 18.16 14.67 -0.32
C ASP A 388 19.66 14.46 -0.63
N LEU A 389 20.49 14.33 0.41
CA LEU A 389 21.91 14.06 0.23
C LEU A 389 22.14 12.75 -0.52
N PHE A 390 21.37 11.72 -0.20
CA PHE A 390 21.44 10.42 -0.85
C PHE A 390 21.03 10.49 -2.33
N LEU A 391 19.89 11.13 -2.64
CA LEU A 391 19.40 11.31 -4.00
C LEU A 391 20.43 12.06 -4.87
N ASN A 392 20.99 13.15 -4.36
CA ASN A 392 22.02 13.93 -5.05
C ASN A 392 23.29 13.11 -5.34
N LYS A 393 23.71 12.27 -4.39
CA LYS A 393 24.84 11.35 -4.59
C LYS A 393 24.54 10.31 -5.67
N MET A 394 23.31 9.81 -5.76
CA MET A 394 22.89 8.85 -6.78
C MET A 394 22.86 9.45 -8.18
N LYS A 395 22.28 10.65 -8.34
CA LYS A 395 22.23 11.36 -9.63
C LYS A 395 23.62 11.56 -10.24
N ARG A 396 24.64 11.84 -9.42
CA ARG A 396 26.05 11.96 -9.87
C ARG A 396 26.66 10.63 -10.33
N LYS A 397 26.15 9.50 -9.83
CA LYS A 397 26.66 8.14 -10.09
C LYS A 397 25.81 7.37 -11.12
N ASN A 398 24.94 8.05 -11.87
CA ASN A 398 23.87 7.48 -12.71
C ASN A 398 24.35 6.66 -13.93
N LYS A 399 25.15 5.61 -13.70
CA LYS A 399 25.76 4.78 -14.74
C LYS A 399 25.28 3.33 -14.71
N ASP A 400 24.92 2.76 -13.56
CA ASP A 400 24.48 1.36 -13.46
C ASP A 400 22.95 1.17 -13.51
N LYS A 401 22.51 -0.01 -13.95
CA LYS A 401 21.09 -0.37 -14.13
C LYS A 401 20.29 -0.29 -12.83
N ASN A 402 20.90 -0.65 -11.70
CA ASN A 402 20.23 -0.66 -10.39
C ASN A 402 19.94 0.77 -9.91
N THR A 403 20.90 1.67 -10.11
CA THR A 403 20.76 3.10 -9.81
C THR A 403 19.67 3.73 -10.67
N LYS A 404 19.61 3.39 -11.97
CA LYS A 404 18.52 3.83 -12.86
C LYS A 404 17.15 3.39 -12.36
N TYR A 405 17.00 2.10 -12.06
CA TYR A 405 15.74 1.57 -11.51
C TYR A 405 15.35 2.26 -10.19
N PHE A 406 16.31 2.46 -9.28
CA PHE A 406 16.06 3.13 -8.00
C PHE A 406 15.59 4.58 -8.16
N LEU A 407 16.15 5.29 -9.13
CA LEU A 407 15.80 6.68 -9.48
C LEU A 407 14.50 6.79 -10.28
N SER A 408 14.03 5.73 -10.95
CA SER A 408 12.84 5.80 -11.81
C SER A 408 11.58 5.23 -11.17
N ASN A 409 11.66 4.16 -10.37
CA ASN A 409 10.47 3.50 -9.84
C ASN A 409 9.65 4.41 -8.90
N LEU A 410 8.35 4.19 -8.79
CA LEU A 410 7.43 4.90 -7.88
C LEU A 410 6.69 3.92 -6.95
N ARG A 411 7.41 2.88 -6.50
CA ARG A 411 6.87 1.93 -5.52
C ARG A 411 6.60 2.65 -4.21
N MET A 412 5.54 2.23 -3.53
CA MET A 412 5.10 2.86 -2.27
C MET A 412 5.55 2.09 -1.02
N SER A 413 5.99 0.84 -1.21
CA SER A 413 6.43 -0.13 -0.22
C SER A 413 7.70 -0.83 -0.72
N ILE A 414 8.72 -0.91 0.13
CA ILE A 414 9.95 -1.66 -0.18
C ILE A 414 9.78 -3.15 0.11
N CYS A 415 8.89 -3.53 1.01
CA CYS A 415 8.56 -4.92 1.33
C CYS A 415 7.48 -5.44 0.38
N GLU A 416 7.75 -6.52 -0.32
CA GLU A 416 6.80 -7.21 -1.18
C GLU A 416 6.98 -8.71 -1.03
N LEU A 417 5.87 -9.43 -0.92
CA LEU A 417 5.85 -10.89 -0.91
C LEU A 417 5.65 -11.45 -2.31
N GLY A 418 6.38 -12.51 -2.63
CA GLY A 418 6.20 -13.30 -3.85
C GLY A 418 6.65 -14.74 -3.72
#